data_AF-A0A6N2DYN3-F1
#
_entry.id   AF-A0A6N2DYN3-F1
#
_cell.length_a   1.000
_cell.length_b   1.000
_cell.length_c   1.000
_cell.angle_alpha   90.00
_cell.angle_beta   90.00
_cell.angle_gamma   90.00
#
_symmetry.space_group_name_H-M   'P 1'
#
loop_
_entity.id
_entity.type
_entity.pdbx_description
1 polymer ?
#
loop_
_entity_poly.entity_id
_entity_poly.type
_entity_poly.pdbx_seq_one_letter_code
_entity_poly.pdbx_strand_id
1 'polypeptide(L)'
;MARETMRGFGAGLMRRLRGRRGLRAGALVLALIALMVAGRAEARPERIVSMNLCTDQLALALVERWRIGSLSTLAADPDLSNVADAIDGFRLNHGLSEEILPLEPDLVVAGSFTAQPTVRLLTRLGYPTLVVDFARSIDDVRANVRILGEAVGQMARADALIGSMDGRLAAAAGPTGSNRRTALYLQPNGYTAGRDSLIDDVIRHAGLTNLGAEAGIRGHGRLSLETLLALAPDILITDESRDRAPALAYEILEHPAITTLLGRSIRVKVPTRLWICGLPAIAEAVEILADARRRLTAEAGS
;
A
#
# COMPACT_ATOMS: atom_id res chain seq x y z
N MET A 1 46.54 -64.56 16.42
CA MET A 1 47.65 -64.03 17.25
C MET A 1 47.44 -62.54 17.42
N ALA A 2 47.42 -61.89 18.57
CA ALA A 2 47.38 -62.22 19.99
C ALA A 2 46.98 -60.86 20.63
N ARG A 3 45.88 -60.76 21.40
CA ARG A 3 45.82 -60.86 22.87
C ARG A 3 47.07 -60.31 23.59
N GLU A 4 46.81 -59.51 24.62
CA GLU A 4 47.74 -58.94 25.63
C GLU A 4 48.44 -57.65 25.19
N THR A 5 48.07 -56.48 25.73
CA THR A 5 48.43 -56.12 27.10
C THR A 5 47.42 -55.14 27.72
N MET A 6 46.66 -55.66 28.69
CA MET A 6 45.95 -54.89 29.71
C MET A 6 46.73 -55.04 31.03
N ARG A 7 46.99 -53.91 31.72
CA ARG A 7 47.40 -53.70 33.13
C ARG A 7 48.51 -52.64 33.15
N GLY A 8 48.36 -51.45 33.71
CA GLY A 8 47.33 -50.87 34.53
C GLY A 8 48.02 -49.79 35.34
N PHE A 9 47.59 -48.54 35.27
CA PHE A 9 48.00 -47.48 36.21
C PHE A 9 46.99 -46.34 36.08
N GLY A 10 46.47 -45.87 37.21
CA GLY A 10 45.72 -44.62 37.26
C GLY A 10 44.21 -44.73 37.47
N ALA A 11 43.75 -45.67 38.29
CA ALA A 11 42.54 -45.44 39.08
C ALA A 11 42.75 -44.18 39.95
N GLY A 12 42.31 -43.00 39.48
CA GLY A 12 42.63 -41.78 40.20
C GLY A 12 42.18 -40.44 39.63
N LEU A 13 41.19 -40.36 38.72
CA LEU A 13 40.69 -39.04 38.30
C LEU A 13 39.19 -39.02 37.93
N MET A 14 38.36 -39.82 38.60
CA MET A 14 36.90 -39.75 38.46
C MET A 14 36.20 -39.74 39.82
N ARG A 15 36.72 -38.96 40.78
CA ARG A 15 36.08 -38.78 42.07
C ARG A 15 36.32 -37.41 42.64
N ARG A 16 35.73 -36.38 42.02
CA ARG A 16 35.45 -35.07 42.67
C ARG A 16 34.41 -34.23 41.90
N LEU A 17 33.34 -34.85 41.40
CA LEU A 17 32.12 -34.17 40.97
C LEU A 17 31.00 -34.43 41.99
N ARG A 18 31.17 -33.94 43.22
CA ARG A 18 30.08 -33.76 44.18
C ARG A 18 30.31 -32.46 44.96
N GLY A 19 30.37 -31.36 44.23
CA GLY A 19 30.23 -30.02 44.77
C GLY A 19 28.97 -29.41 44.20
N ARG A 20 27.96 -29.15 45.05
CA ARG A 20 26.74 -28.36 44.74
C ARG A 20 27.02 -27.00 44.08
N ARG A 21 28.29 -26.57 44.01
CA ARG A 21 28.78 -25.34 43.37
C ARG A 21 28.94 -25.46 41.84
N GLY A 22 29.23 -26.63 41.29
CA GLY A 22 29.41 -26.83 39.84
C GLY A 22 28.11 -26.78 39.03
N LEU A 23 27.02 -27.36 39.58
CA LEU A 23 25.68 -27.26 38.97
C LEU A 23 25.13 -25.82 39.00
N ARG A 24 25.48 -25.03 40.03
CA ARG A 24 25.04 -23.64 40.14
C ARG A 24 25.73 -22.74 39.11
N ALA A 25 27.02 -22.97 38.83
CA ALA A 25 27.76 -22.23 37.81
C ALA A 25 27.28 -22.56 36.38
N GLY A 26 27.01 -23.83 36.08
CA GLY A 26 26.46 -24.24 34.78
C GLY A 26 25.04 -23.71 34.53
N ALA A 27 24.18 -23.70 35.56
CA ALA A 27 22.85 -23.12 35.49
C ALA A 27 22.88 -21.59 35.30
N LEU A 28 23.85 -20.89 35.91
CA LEU A 28 24.01 -19.44 35.75
C LEU A 28 24.44 -19.06 34.33
N VAL A 29 25.36 -19.83 33.73
CA VAL A 29 25.82 -19.61 32.34
C VAL A 29 24.72 -19.92 31.33
N LEU A 30 23.95 -20.99 31.52
CA LEU A 30 22.78 -21.31 30.70
C LEU A 30 21.66 -20.25 30.85
N ALA A 31 21.43 -19.73 32.05
CA ALA A 31 20.48 -18.63 32.27
C ALA A 31 20.93 -17.32 31.62
N LEU A 32 22.23 -17.00 31.64
CA LEU A 32 22.79 -15.83 30.96
C LEU A 32 22.72 -15.96 29.42
N ILE A 33 22.95 -17.15 28.87
CA ILE A 33 22.78 -17.41 27.43
C ILE A 33 21.30 -17.34 27.05
N ALA A 34 20.40 -17.89 27.87
CA ALA A 34 18.95 -17.77 27.64
C ALA A 34 18.46 -16.31 27.73
N LEU A 35 19.03 -15.48 28.62
CA LEU A 35 18.76 -14.05 28.67
C LEU A 35 19.29 -13.29 27.45
N MET A 36 20.45 -13.68 26.90
CA MET A 36 20.99 -13.10 25.66
C MET A 36 20.18 -13.50 24.41
N VAL A 37 19.57 -14.69 24.40
CA VAL A 37 18.72 -15.16 23.29
C VAL A 37 17.30 -14.60 23.38
N ALA A 38 16.78 -14.32 24.58
CA ALA A 38 15.46 -13.72 24.79
C ALA A 38 15.40 -12.20 24.52
N GLY A 39 16.56 -11.54 24.35
CA GLY A 39 16.68 -10.08 24.33
C GLY A 39 16.74 -9.40 22.96
N ARG A 40 16.76 -10.12 21.83
CA ARG A 40 16.60 -9.50 20.52
C ARG A 40 15.12 -9.42 20.17
N ALA A 41 14.37 -8.61 20.92
CA ALA A 41 13.24 -7.93 20.30
C ALA A 41 13.84 -7.10 19.17
N GLU A 42 13.50 -7.42 17.93
CA GLU A 42 13.92 -6.64 16.77
C GLU A 42 13.56 -5.17 17.05
N ALA A 43 14.59 -4.32 17.16
CA ALA A 43 14.42 -2.95 17.59
C ALA A 43 13.51 -2.26 16.57
N ARG A 44 12.30 -1.88 17.01
CA ARG A 44 11.32 -1.23 16.15
C ARG A 44 11.83 0.18 15.84
N PRO A 45 11.75 0.64 14.58
CA PRO A 45 12.27 1.95 14.21
C PRO A 45 11.49 3.08 14.91
N GLU A 46 12.16 4.00 15.56
CA GLU A 46 11.59 5.13 16.31
C GLU A 46 11.69 6.45 15.56
N ARG A 47 12.38 6.50 14.42
CA ARG A 47 12.55 7.70 13.59
C ARG A 47 12.42 7.37 12.10
N ILE A 48 11.17 7.18 11.71
CA ILE A 48 10.76 6.79 10.37
C ILE A 48 10.62 8.04 9.50
N VAL A 49 11.31 8.05 8.37
CA VAL A 49 11.22 9.13 7.38
C VAL A 49 10.60 8.57 6.11
N SER A 50 9.45 9.13 5.73
CA SER A 50 8.79 8.81 4.47
C SER A 50 9.11 9.87 3.41
N MET A 51 9.35 9.42 2.18
CA MET A 51 9.77 10.25 1.04
C MET A 51 8.87 10.07 -0.19
N ASN A 52 7.63 9.61 0.03
CA ASN A 52 6.66 9.39 -1.04
C ASN A 52 5.22 9.52 -0.52
N LEU A 53 4.34 10.12 -1.31
CA LEU A 53 2.92 10.31 -0.99
C LEU A 53 2.22 9.05 -0.46
N CYS A 54 2.47 7.90 -1.10
CA CYS A 54 1.79 6.65 -0.77
C CYS A 54 2.31 6.06 0.54
N THR A 55 3.62 6.16 0.76
CA THR A 55 4.23 5.72 2.01
C THR A 55 3.96 6.69 3.16
N ASP A 56 3.72 7.98 2.89
CA ASP A 56 3.34 8.96 3.91
C ASP A 56 1.99 8.60 4.54
N GLN A 57 1.00 8.34 3.69
CA GLN A 57 -0.33 7.95 4.11
C GLN A 57 -0.32 6.61 4.83
N LEU A 58 0.47 5.64 4.34
CA LEU A 58 0.59 4.33 4.98
C LEU A 58 1.32 4.42 6.33
N ALA A 59 2.38 5.24 6.43
CA ALA A 59 3.08 5.49 7.68
C ALA A 59 2.14 6.13 8.71
N LEU A 60 1.36 7.15 8.34
CA LEU A 60 0.37 7.75 9.23
C LEU A 60 -0.75 6.78 9.64
N ALA A 61 -1.12 5.86 8.75
CA ALA A 61 -2.12 4.85 9.04
C ALA A 61 -1.62 3.79 10.04
N LEU A 62 -0.33 3.47 10.06
CA LEU A 62 0.23 2.34 10.82
C LEU A 62 1.09 2.74 12.02
N VAL A 63 1.74 3.89 12.00
CA VAL A 63 2.78 4.28 12.96
C VAL A 63 2.27 5.38 13.89
N GLU A 64 2.68 5.32 15.16
CA GLU A 64 2.47 6.42 16.10
C GLU A 64 3.16 7.71 15.62
N ARG A 65 2.46 8.85 15.68
CA ARG A 65 2.96 10.13 15.16
C ARG A 65 4.37 10.50 15.65
N TRP A 66 4.71 10.21 16.91
CA TRP A 66 6.00 10.54 17.49
C TRP A 66 7.18 9.76 16.88
N ARG A 67 6.91 8.62 16.23
CA ARG A 67 7.94 7.81 15.54
C ARG A 67 8.18 8.26 14.10
N ILE A 68 7.40 9.20 13.58
CA ILE A 68 7.53 9.70 12.22
C ILE A 68 8.37 10.99 12.27
N GLY A 69 9.60 10.91 11.75
CA GLY A 69 10.53 12.03 11.70
C GLY A 69 10.18 13.05 10.61
N SER A 70 9.69 12.60 9.47
CA SER A 70 9.18 13.48 8.40
C SER A 70 8.31 12.73 7.39
N LEU A 71 7.49 13.50 6.66
CA LEU A 71 6.65 13.05 5.55
C LEU A 71 7.01 13.85 4.29
N SER A 72 6.67 13.36 3.10
CA SER A 72 6.88 14.15 1.89
C SER A 72 5.92 15.35 1.84
N THR A 73 6.30 16.40 1.13
CA THR A 73 5.43 17.59 0.93
C THR A 73 4.11 17.24 0.24
N LEU A 74 4.06 16.14 -0.52
CA LEU A 74 2.85 15.68 -1.19
C LEU A 74 1.76 15.23 -0.20
N ALA A 75 2.13 14.82 1.01
CA ALA A 75 1.16 14.43 2.04
C ALA A 75 0.22 15.58 2.43
N ALA A 76 0.67 16.84 2.24
CA ALA A 76 -0.09 18.05 2.57
C ALA A 76 -1.03 18.52 1.45
N ASP A 77 -1.02 17.87 0.28
CA ASP A 77 -1.90 18.22 -0.84
C ASP A 77 -3.27 17.52 -0.69
N PRO A 78 -4.38 18.26 -0.45
CA PRO A 78 -5.70 17.67 -0.23
C PRO A 78 -6.33 17.03 -1.48
N ASP A 79 -5.83 17.32 -2.68
CA ASP A 79 -6.27 16.67 -3.92
C ASP A 79 -5.61 15.30 -4.11
N LEU A 80 -4.41 15.11 -3.55
CA LEU A 80 -3.61 13.89 -3.72
C LEU A 80 -3.60 12.98 -2.47
N SER A 81 -3.79 13.55 -1.29
CA SER A 81 -3.55 12.89 0.00
C SER A 81 -4.82 12.73 0.82
N ASN A 82 -5.10 11.51 1.29
CA ASN A 82 -6.21 11.26 2.22
C ASN A 82 -5.91 11.71 3.66
N VAL A 83 -4.67 12.13 3.93
CA VAL A 83 -4.21 12.50 5.27
C VAL A 83 -3.78 13.96 5.35
N ALA A 84 -4.12 14.78 4.35
CA ALA A 84 -3.76 16.20 4.29
C ALA A 84 -4.18 16.95 5.58
N ASP A 85 -5.35 16.66 6.13
CA ASP A 85 -5.84 17.29 7.37
C ASP A 85 -5.09 16.81 8.63
N ALA A 86 -4.26 15.77 8.53
CA ALA A 86 -3.52 15.18 9.63
C ALA A 86 -2.02 15.56 9.63
N ILE A 87 -1.55 16.36 8.66
CA ILE A 87 -0.13 16.68 8.48
C ILE A 87 0.42 17.73 9.45
N ASP A 88 -0.46 18.44 10.18
CA ASP A 88 -0.04 19.51 11.08
C ASP A 88 1.02 19.04 12.09
N GLY A 89 2.09 19.82 12.20
CA GLY A 89 3.20 19.53 13.12
C GLY A 89 4.22 18.51 12.60
N PHE A 90 4.05 17.93 11.42
CA PHE A 90 5.11 17.14 10.78
C PHE A 90 6.12 18.02 10.06
N ARG A 91 7.39 17.61 10.10
CA ARG A 91 8.40 18.12 9.18
C ARG A 91 8.13 17.54 7.79
N LEU A 92 8.13 18.40 6.78
CA LEU A 92 7.96 17.99 5.39
C LEU A 92 9.31 17.93 4.65
N ASN A 93 9.41 17.05 3.66
CA ASN A 93 10.59 16.86 2.83
C ASN A 93 10.24 16.66 1.34
N HIS A 94 11.19 16.91 0.46
CA HIS A 94 11.11 16.74 -0.99
C HIS A 94 11.75 15.41 -1.46
N GLY A 95 12.08 14.51 -0.54
CA GLY A 95 12.78 13.26 -0.83
C GLY A 95 14.25 13.46 -1.22
N LEU A 96 14.88 14.57 -0.80
CA LEU A 96 16.28 14.88 -1.05
C LEU A 96 17.17 14.34 0.08
N SER A 97 18.31 13.74 -0.26
CA SER A 97 19.19 13.11 0.75
C SER A 97 19.69 14.12 1.79
N GLU A 98 19.93 15.35 1.37
CA GLU A 98 20.36 16.48 2.20
C GLU A 98 19.32 16.90 3.24
N GLU A 99 18.03 16.64 2.98
CA GLU A 99 16.96 16.88 3.94
C GLU A 99 16.75 15.68 4.88
N ILE A 100 17.00 14.46 4.38
CA ILE A 100 16.79 13.21 5.12
C ILE A 100 17.94 12.87 6.07
N LEU A 101 19.20 13.02 5.63
CA LEU A 101 20.38 12.65 6.43
C LEU A 101 20.47 13.35 7.79
N PRO A 102 20.21 14.67 7.91
CA PRO A 102 20.25 15.36 9.21
C PRO A 102 19.17 14.93 10.18
N LEU A 103 18.17 14.17 9.72
CA LEU A 103 17.14 13.60 10.59
C LEU A 103 17.64 12.36 11.31
N GLU A 104 18.75 11.76 10.89
CA GLU A 104 19.26 10.49 11.45
C GLU A 104 18.17 9.40 11.51
N PRO A 105 17.50 9.08 10.38
CA PRO A 105 16.42 8.10 10.37
C PRO A 105 16.95 6.69 10.70
N ASP A 106 16.15 5.92 11.43
CA ASP A 106 16.40 4.49 11.64
C ASP A 106 15.59 3.59 10.69
N LEU A 107 14.65 4.19 9.94
CA LEU A 107 14.04 3.60 8.76
C LEU A 107 13.66 4.71 7.76
N VAL A 108 14.06 4.54 6.50
CA VAL A 108 13.57 5.34 5.38
C VAL A 108 12.54 4.52 4.60
N VAL A 109 11.37 5.08 4.35
CA VAL A 109 10.31 4.45 3.56
C VAL A 109 10.12 5.21 2.25
N ALA A 110 10.33 4.51 1.15
CA ALA A 110 10.27 5.04 -0.21
C ALA A 110 9.25 4.29 -1.06
N GLY A 111 8.76 4.91 -2.13
CA GLY A 111 7.98 4.23 -3.17
C GLY A 111 8.88 3.75 -4.30
N SER A 112 8.42 2.79 -5.10
CA SER A 112 9.15 2.34 -6.30
C SER A 112 9.42 3.46 -7.33
N PHE A 113 8.58 4.51 -7.33
CA PHE A 113 8.76 5.71 -8.15
C PHE A 113 9.54 6.85 -7.47
N THR A 114 9.99 6.69 -6.23
CA THR A 114 10.88 7.68 -5.60
C THR A 114 12.21 7.75 -6.35
N ALA A 115 12.86 8.91 -6.30
CA ALA A 115 14.13 9.18 -6.97
C ALA A 115 15.18 8.11 -6.61
N GLN A 116 15.42 7.18 -7.54
CA GLN A 116 16.30 6.03 -7.35
C GLN A 116 17.75 6.41 -6.98
N PRO A 117 18.33 7.53 -7.47
CA PRO A 117 19.63 8.00 -6.97
C PRO A 117 19.65 8.26 -5.46
N THR A 118 18.60 8.89 -4.90
CA THR A 118 18.46 9.16 -3.46
C THR A 118 18.38 7.86 -2.66
N VAL A 119 17.48 6.96 -3.04
CA VAL A 119 17.29 5.65 -2.37
C VAL A 119 18.60 4.87 -2.32
N ARG A 120 19.33 4.80 -3.45
CA ARG A 120 20.63 4.12 -3.52
C ARG A 120 21.70 4.79 -2.68
N LEU A 121 21.72 6.13 -2.60
CA LEU A 121 22.68 6.85 -1.78
C LEU A 121 22.46 6.54 -0.30
N LEU A 122 21.23 6.66 0.19
CA LEU A 122 20.87 6.36 1.59
C LEU A 122 21.20 4.92 1.96
N THR A 123 20.87 3.97 1.08
CA THR A 123 21.20 2.55 1.29
C THR A 123 22.72 2.33 1.38
N ARG A 124 23.52 2.95 0.49
CA ARG A 124 25.00 2.86 0.54
C ARG A 124 25.60 3.49 1.78
N LEU A 125 24.96 4.50 2.34
CA LEU A 125 25.36 5.15 3.59
C LEU A 125 24.94 4.35 4.83
N GLY A 126 24.30 3.20 4.66
CA GLY A 126 23.95 2.28 5.74
C GLY A 126 22.58 2.54 6.39
N TYR A 127 21.76 3.43 5.83
CA TYR A 127 20.41 3.67 6.34
C TYR A 127 19.46 2.55 5.92
N PRO A 128 18.76 1.88 6.85
CA PRO A 128 17.72 0.93 6.52
C PRO A 128 16.66 1.59 5.64
N THR A 129 16.44 1.03 4.45
CA THR A 129 15.52 1.62 3.47
C THR A 129 14.55 0.55 2.98
N LEU A 130 13.25 0.81 3.17
CA LEU A 130 12.16 0.00 2.67
C LEU A 130 11.59 0.66 1.42
N VAL A 131 11.55 -0.07 0.30
CA VAL A 131 10.88 0.36 -0.92
C VAL A 131 9.55 -0.38 -1.04
N VAL A 132 8.45 0.35 -0.93
CA VAL A 132 7.09 -0.15 -1.13
C VAL A 132 6.73 -0.01 -2.61
N ASP A 133 6.25 -1.09 -3.22
CA ASP A 133 5.92 -1.09 -4.65
C ASP A 133 4.55 -0.44 -4.92
N PHE A 134 4.29 -0.08 -6.17
CA PHE A 134 3.02 0.46 -6.61
C PHE A 134 1.97 -0.65 -6.70
N ALA A 135 0.82 -0.44 -6.05
CA ALA A 135 -0.25 -1.40 -6.07
C ALA A 135 -1.03 -1.38 -7.39
N ARG A 136 -1.15 -2.54 -8.04
CA ARG A 136 -1.95 -2.75 -9.26
C ARG A 136 -3.23 -3.53 -8.99
N SER A 137 -3.44 -3.94 -7.74
CA SER A 137 -4.61 -4.67 -7.26
C SER A 137 -4.85 -4.39 -5.79
N ILE A 138 -6.04 -4.71 -5.28
CA ILE A 138 -6.38 -4.66 -3.86
C ILE A 138 -5.53 -5.68 -3.08
N ASP A 139 -5.13 -6.79 -3.69
CA ASP A 139 -4.19 -7.73 -3.08
C ASP A 139 -2.80 -7.12 -2.87
N ASP A 140 -2.32 -6.33 -3.83
CA ASP A 140 -1.08 -5.55 -3.64
C ASP A 140 -1.23 -4.53 -2.51
N VAL A 141 -2.41 -3.90 -2.36
CA VAL A 141 -2.69 -3.01 -1.22
C VAL A 141 -2.53 -3.77 0.10
N ARG A 142 -3.12 -4.97 0.22
CA ARG A 142 -2.97 -5.82 1.41
C ARG A 142 -1.50 -6.17 1.65
N ALA A 143 -0.76 -6.52 0.60
CA ALA A 143 0.66 -6.86 0.69
C ALA A 143 1.50 -5.67 1.19
N ASN A 144 1.31 -4.49 0.60
CA ASN A 144 2.02 -3.27 0.99
C ASN A 144 1.76 -2.88 2.44
N VAL A 145 0.51 -3.00 2.90
CA VAL A 145 0.14 -2.74 4.31
C VAL A 145 0.86 -3.70 5.25
N ARG A 146 0.94 -4.99 4.90
CA ARG A 146 1.67 -5.99 5.70
C ARG A 146 3.17 -5.74 5.72
N ILE A 147 3.76 -5.45 4.57
CA ILE A 147 5.21 -5.18 4.46
C ILE A 147 5.61 -4.00 5.35
N LEU A 148 4.87 -2.88 5.30
CA LEU A 148 5.19 -1.76 6.19
C LEU A 148 4.86 -2.10 7.65
N GLY A 149 3.74 -2.79 7.90
CA GLY A 149 3.34 -3.25 9.24
C GLY A 149 4.41 -4.11 9.91
N GLU A 150 5.05 -5.01 9.17
CA GLU A 150 6.15 -5.84 9.65
C GLU A 150 7.39 -4.99 9.94
N ALA A 151 7.82 -4.18 8.97
CA ALA A 151 9.01 -3.35 9.09
C ALA A 151 8.97 -2.36 10.27
N VAL A 152 7.78 -1.87 10.63
CA VAL A 152 7.59 -0.93 11.75
C VAL A 152 7.12 -1.59 13.04
N GLY A 153 6.96 -2.92 13.05
CA GLY A 153 6.50 -3.70 14.20
C GLY A 153 5.05 -3.44 14.61
N GLN A 154 4.18 -3.11 13.64
CA GLN A 154 2.76 -2.77 13.82
C GLN A 154 1.81 -3.73 13.09
N MET A 155 2.13 -5.03 13.07
CA MET A 155 1.31 -6.05 12.40
C MET A 155 -0.16 -6.09 12.86
N ALA A 156 -0.42 -5.95 14.17
CA ALA A 156 -1.80 -5.94 14.67
C ALA A 156 -2.62 -4.77 14.10
N ARG A 157 -2.00 -3.61 13.90
CA ARG A 157 -2.64 -2.44 13.29
C ARG A 157 -2.80 -2.60 11.78
N ALA A 158 -1.82 -3.22 11.11
CA ALA A 158 -1.91 -3.59 9.71
C ALA A 158 -3.08 -4.56 9.46
N ASP A 159 -3.22 -5.61 10.27
CA ASP A 159 -4.30 -6.59 10.16
C ASP A 159 -5.68 -5.96 10.43
N ALA A 160 -5.78 -5.08 11.43
CA ALA A 160 -7.01 -4.34 11.69
C ALA A 160 -7.41 -3.43 10.51
N LEU A 161 -6.43 -2.77 9.90
CA LEU A 161 -6.64 -1.90 8.75
C LEU A 161 -7.10 -2.70 7.51
N ILE A 162 -6.47 -3.85 7.25
CA ILE A 162 -6.86 -4.78 6.19
C ILE A 162 -8.26 -5.33 6.45
N GLY A 163 -8.56 -5.78 7.67
CA GLY A 163 -9.88 -6.32 8.02
C GLY A 163 -11.01 -5.30 7.85
N SER A 164 -10.76 -4.03 8.20
CA SER A 164 -11.70 -2.94 7.96
C SER A 164 -11.96 -2.72 6.46
N MET A 165 -10.89 -2.66 5.66
CA MET A 165 -10.99 -2.55 4.20
C MET A 165 -11.78 -3.73 3.61
N ASP A 166 -11.44 -4.96 3.99
CA ASP A 166 -12.07 -6.18 3.47
C ASP A 166 -13.56 -6.25 3.81
N GLY A 167 -13.94 -5.83 5.03
CA GLY A 167 -15.35 -5.73 5.42
C GLY A 167 -16.13 -4.75 4.55
N ARG A 168 -15.53 -3.58 4.24
CA ARG A 168 -16.13 -2.57 3.35
C ARG A 168 -16.26 -3.07 1.92
N LEU A 169 -15.23 -3.73 1.39
CA LEU A 169 -15.25 -4.33 0.06
C LEU A 169 -16.33 -5.41 -0.07
N ALA A 170 -16.47 -6.26 0.95
CA ALA A 170 -17.50 -7.28 1.00
C ALA A 170 -18.92 -6.67 1.01
N ALA A 171 -19.14 -5.59 1.75
CA ALA A 171 -20.41 -4.87 1.77
C ALA A 171 -20.75 -4.18 0.44
N ALA A 172 -19.73 -3.73 -0.31
CA ALA A 172 -19.88 -3.09 -1.61
C ALA A 172 -19.99 -4.07 -2.80
N ALA A 173 -19.74 -5.36 -2.57
CA ALA A 173 -19.76 -6.40 -3.58
C ALA A 173 -21.07 -6.41 -4.39
N GLY A 174 -20.97 -6.86 -5.65
CA GLY A 174 -22.08 -6.85 -6.60
C GLY A 174 -22.36 -8.19 -7.24
N PRO A 175 -23.35 -8.23 -8.16
CA PRO A 175 -23.63 -9.42 -8.94
C PRO A 175 -22.37 -9.88 -9.70
N THR A 176 -22.20 -11.19 -9.75
CA THR A 176 -21.16 -11.85 -10.54
C THR A 176 -21.75 -12.32 -11.89
N GLY A 177 -20.89 -12.54 -12.88
CA GLY A 177 -21.32 -13.05 -14.20
C GLY A 177 -21.68 -11.96 -15.22
N SER A 178 -22.53 -12.32 -16.19
CA SER A 178 -22.81 -11.52 -17.39
C SER A 178 -23.78 -10.35 -17.19
N ASN A 179 -24.50 -10.29 -16.06
CA ASN A 179 -25.51 -9.26 -15.80
C ASN A 179 -24.93 -7.98 -15.15
N ARG A 180 -23.65 -7.72 -15.37
CA ARG A 180 -22.95 -6.59 -14.75
C ARG A 180 -23.11 -5.34 -15.60
N ARG A 181 -23.45 -4.23 -14.94
CA ARG A 181 -23.37 -2.90 -15.57
C ARG A 181 -21.95 -2.61 -16.00
N THR A 182 -21.82 -1.86 -17.07
CA THR A 182 -20.56 -1.49 -17.70
C THR A 182 -20.08 -0.15 -17.18
N ALA A 183 -18.77 -0.01 -17.03
CA ALA A 183 -18.14 1.23 -16.58
C ALA A 183 -16.86 1.49 -17.37
N LEU A 184 -16.52 2.76 -17.54
CA LEU A 184 -15.31 3.18 -18.22
C LEU A 184 -14.68 4.35 -17.48
N TYR A 185 -13.41 4.23 -17.14
CA TYR A 185 -12.63 5.30 -16.53
C TYR A 185 -12.01 6.20 -17.60
N LEU A 186 -12.22 7.51 -17.49
CA LEU A 186 -11.70 8.48 -18.45
C LEU A 186 -10.96 9.61 -17.73
N GLN A 187 -9.73 9.81 -18.15
CA GLN A 187 -8.80 10.85 -17.70
C GLN A 187 -8.51 11.87 -18.80
N PRO A 188 -7.87 13.00 -18.44
CA PRO A 188 -7.36 13.96 -19.41
C PRO A 188 -6.54 13.29 -20.51
N ASN A 189 -6.51 13.88 -21.71
CA ASN A 189 -5.87 13.34 -22.91
C ASN A 189 -6.39 11.96 -23.36
N GLY A 190 -7.59 11.56 -22.91
CA GLY A 190 -8.22 10.29 -23.27
C GLY A 190 -7.58 9.09 -22.61
N TYR A 191 -6.87 9.27 -21.48
CA TYR A 191 -6.35 8.14 -20.73
C TYR A 191 -7.48 7.33 -20.09
N THR A 192 -7.27 6.03 -19.97
CA THR A 192 -8.17 5.07 -19.35
C THR A 192 -7.35 4.00 -18.65
N ALA A 193 -8.02 3.11 -17.92
CA ALA A 193 -7.41 1.99 -17.21
C ALA A 193 -8.05 0.67 -17.68
N GLY A 194 -7.21 -0.30 -18.02
CA GLY A 194 -7.61 -1.63 -18.46
C GLY A 194 -7.12 -2.72 -17.52
N ARG A 195 -7.01 -3.96 -18.02
CA ARG A 195 -6.58 -5.13 -17.21
C ARG A 195 -5.22 -4.86 -16.54
N ASP A 196 -4.94 -5.52 -15.42
CA ASP A 196 -3.68 -5.37 -14.69
C ASP A 196 -3.44 -3.94 -14.15
N SER A 197 -4.53 -3.24 -13.80
CA SER A 197 -4.50 -1.93 -13.14
C SER A 197 -5.37 -1.91 -11.89
N LEU A 198 -5.00 -1.06 -10.92
CA LEU A 198 -5.76 -0.93 -9.68
C LEU A 198 -7.19 -0.45 -9.94
N ILE A 199 -7.38 0.43 -10.92
CA ILE A 199 -8.70 0.97 -11.27
C ILE A 199 -9.59 -0.13 -11.86
N ASP A 200 -9.05 -1.01 -12.70
CA ASP A 200 -9.80 -2.19 -13.16
C ASP A 200 -10.21 -3.07 -11.98
N ASP A 201 -9.30 -3.31 -11.03
CA ASP A 201 -9.61 -4.13 -9.87
C ASP A 201 -10.71 -3.50 -8.98
N VAL A 202 -10.67 -2.18 -8.79
CA VAL A 202 -11.72 -1.41 -8.10
C VAL A 202 -13.07 -1.51 -8.80
N ILE A 203 -13.11 -1.28 -10.12
CA ILE A 203 -14.34 -1.40 -10.91
C ILE A 203 -14.90 -2.82 -10.77
N ARG A 204 -14.02 -3.83 -10.80
CA ARG A 204 -14.43 -5.23 -10.67
C ARG A 204 -14.96 -5.56 -9.27
N HIS A 205 -14.30 -5.09 -8.21
CA HIS A 205 -14.77 -5.26 -6.83
C HIS A 205 -16.12 -4.55 -6.60
N ALA A 206 -16.35 -3.43 -7.29
CA ALA A 206 -17.65 -2.75 -7.32
C ALA A 206 -18.70 -3.47 -8.17
N GLY A 207 -18.47 -4.71 -8.61
CA GLY A 207 -19.45 -5.49 -9.37
C GLY A 207 -19.70 -4.98 -10.79
N LEU A 208 -18.81 -4.17 -11.36
CA LEU A 208 -18.96 -3.57 -12.70
C LEU A 208 -18.00 -4.20 -13.72
N THR A 209 -18.38 -4.18 -14.99
CA THR A 209 -17.50 -4.59 -16.10
C THR A 209 -16.72 -3.38 -16.62
N ASN A 210 -15.39 -3.43 -16.57
CA ASN A 210 -14.54 -2.36 -17.10
C ASN A 210 -14.43 -2.45 -18.63
N LEU A 211 -15.01 -1.49 -19.34
CA LEU A 211 -14.95 -1.43 -20.80
C LEU A 211 -13.57 -1.05 -21.33
N GLY A 212 -12.71 -0.40 -20.55
CA GLY A 212 -11.31 -0.18 -20.94
C GLY A 212 -10.55 -1.50 -21.09
N ALA A 213 -10.79 -2.44 -20.17
CA ALA A 213 -10.25 -3.78 -20.25
C ALA A 213 -10.83 -4.56 -21.45
N GLU A 214 -12.14 -4.47 -21.69
CA GLU A 214 -12.80 -5.13 -22.84
C GLU A 214 -12.35 -4.55 -24.19
N ALA A 215 -11.97 -3.27 -24.23
CA ALA A 215 -11.33 -2.63 -25.38
C ALA A 215 -9.86 -3.08 -25.59
N GLY A 216 -9.34 -4.00 -24.77
CA GLY A 216 -8.00 -4.57 -24.91
C GLY A 216 -6.90 -3.75 -24.24
N ILE A 217 -7.23 -2.72 -23.46
CA ILE A 217 -6.22 -1.95 -22.72
C ILE A 217 -5.65 -2.81 -21.59
N ARG A 218 -4.34 -2.73 -21.40
CA ARG A 218 -3.60 -3.28 -20.26
C ARG A 218 -2.86 -2.16 -19.54
N GLY A 219 -2.86 -2.17 -18.20
CA GLY A 219 -2.39 -1.08 -17.38
C GLY A 219 -3.17 0.21 -17.67
N HIS A 220 -2.45 1.30 -17.89
CA HIS A 220 -3.00 2.58 -18.33
C HIS A 220 -2.73 2.76 -19.83
N GLY A 221 -3.76 3.22 -20.55
CA GLY A 221 -3.69 3.41 -22.00
C GLY A 221 -4.56 4.56 -22.45
N ARG A 222 -4.55 4.86 -23.75
CA ARG A 222 -5.42 5.88 -24.35
C ARG A 222 -6.60 5.23 -25.04
N LEU A 223 -7.73 5.90 -24.98
CA LEU A 223 -8.97 5.55 -25.66
C LEU A 223 -9.42 6.75 -26.48
N SER A 224 -9.77 6.52 -27.75
CA SER A 224 -10.31 7.58 -28.60
C SER A 224 -11.74 7.92 -28.18
N LEU A 225 -12.18 9.15 -28.46
CA LEU A 225 -13.54 9.57 -28.19
C LEU A 225 -14.57 8.73 -28.98
N GLU A 226 -14.26 8.39 -30.23
CA GLU A 226 -15.12 7.54 -31.07
C GLU A 226 -15.29 6.16 -30.46
N THR A 227 -14.20 5.58 -29.95
CA THR A 227 -14.24 4.27 -29.29
C THR A 227 -15.07 4.33 -28.01
N LEU A 228 -14.91 5.38 -27.21
CA LEU A 228 -15.74 5.62 -26.02
C LEU A 228 -17.23 5.68 -26.36
N LEU A 229 -17.60 6.43 -27.40
CA LEU A 229 -19.00 6.56 -27.84
C LEU A 229 -19.56 5.24 -28.37
N ALA A 230 -18.75 4.45 -29.07
CA ALA A 230 -19.14 3.13 -29.55
C ALA A 230 -19.33 2.11 -28.42
N LEU A 231 -18.48 2.17 -27.39
CA LEU A 231 -18.56 1.31 -26.20
C LEU A 231 -19.77 1.63 -25.33
N ALA A 232 -20.20 2.90 -25.28
CA ALA A 232 -21.41 3.36 -24.59
C ALA A 232 -21.56 2.80 -23.15
N PRO A 233 -20.63 3.11 -22.23
CA PRO A 233 -20.68 2.59 -20.86
C PRO A 233 -21.93 3.05 -20.10
N ASP A 234 -22.50 2.20 -19.23
CA ASP A 234 -23.56 2.63 -18.32
C ASP A 234 -23.06 3.72 -17.33
N ILE A 235 -21.79 3.60 -16.92
CA ILE A 235 -21.11 4.51 -15.99
C ILE A 235 -19.83 5.07 -16.60
N LEU A 236 -19.78 6.40 -16.79
CA LEU A 236 -18.54 7.11 -17.10
C LEU A 236 -17.89 7.60 -15.81
N ILE A 237 -16.75 7.02 -15.47
CA ILE A 237 -15.98 7.34 -14.27
C ILE A 237 -14.93 8.40 -14.62
N THR A 238 -14.87 9.48 -13.84
CA THR A 238 -13.87 10.55 -13.99
C THR A 238 -13.26 10.89 -12.63
N ASP A 239 -12.03 11.40 -12.63
CA ASP A 239 -11.42 11.93 -11.41
C ASP A 239 -12.17 13.18 -10.91
N GLU A 240 -12.23 13.34 -9.59
CA GLU A 240 -12.55 14.60 -8.92
C GLU A 240 -11.25 15.27 -8.45
N SER A 241 -11.12 16.57 -8.76
CA SER A 241 -10.10 17.48 -8.22
C SER A 241 -10.79 18.79 -7.86
N ARG A 242 -10.36 19.39 -6.74
CA ARG A 242 -11.02 20.56 -6.15
C ARG A 242 -10.63 21.86 -6.86
N ASP A 243 -9.36 22.00 -7.26
CA ASP A 243 -8.80 23.25 -7.81
C ASP A 243 -8.12 23.04 -9.16
N ARG A 244 -8.92 22.78 -10.20
CA ARG A 244 -8.41 22.55 -11.55
C ARG A 244 -8.29 23.85 -12.36
N ALA A 245 -7.06 24.24 -12.71
CA ALA A 245 -6.80 25.25 -13.74
C ALA A 245 -7.21 24.73 -15.14
N PRO A 246 -7.76 25.58 -16.02
CA PRO A 246 -8.14 25.17 -17.38
C PRO A 246 -6.92 24.70 -18.17
N ALA A 247 -7.00 23.52 -18.77
CA ALA A 247 -5.94 22.95 -19.60
C ALA A 247 -6.53 22.14 -20.76
N LEU A 248 -5.88 22.23 -21.93
CA LEU A 248 -6.29 21.53 -23.16
C LEU A 248 -6.45 20.01 -22.96
N ALA A 249 -5.68 19.44 -22.03
CA ALA A 249 -5.77 18.02 -21.69
C ALA A 249 -7.20 17.58 -21.30
N TYR A 250 -8.02 18.48 -20.77
CA TYR A 250 -9.36 18.15 -20.31
C TYR A 250 -10.45 18.32 -21.37
N GLU A 251 -10.14 18.86 -22.57
CA GLU A 251 -11.15 19.14 -23.60
C GLU A 251 -11.98 17.90 -23.95
N ILE A 252 -11.36 16.71 -23.98
CA ILE A 252 -12.08 15.46 -24.24
C ILE A 252 -13.19 15.17 -23.22
N LEU A 253 -13.01 15.56 -21.95
CA LEU A 253 -13.98 15.34 -20.86
C LEU A 253 -15.18 16.28 -20.95
N GLU A 254 -15.02 17.40 -21.65
CA GLU A 254 -15.99 18.48 -21.84
C GLU A 254 -16.58 18.49 -23.26
N HIS A 255 -16.12 17.59 -24.13
CA HIS A 255 -16.53 17.53 -25.52
C HIS A 255 -18.05 17.30 -25.66
N PRO A 256 -18.77 17.97 -26.59
CA PRO A 256 -20.23 17.86 -26.74
C PRO A 256 -20.74 16.43 -26.91
N ALA A 257 -19.97 15.56 -27.57
CA ALA A 257 -20.33 14.15 -27.72
C ALA A 257 -20.42 13.39 -26.38
N ILE A 258 -19.66 13.80 -25.36
CA ILE A 258 -19.78 13.24 -24.01
C ILE A 258 -21.11 13.66 -23.38
N THR A 259 -21.57 14.90 -23.58
CA THR A 259 -22.90 15.33 -23.14
C THR A 259 -23.99 14.45 -23.74
N THR A 260 -23.89 14.12 -25.03
CA THR A 260 -24.80 13.19 -25.70
C THR A 260 -24.73 11.78 -25.08
N LEU A 261 -23.54 11.28 -24.80
CA LEU A 261 -23.34 9.98 -24.13
C LEU A 261 -23.98 9.96 -22.73
N LEU A 262 -23.87 11.05 -21.99
CA LEU A 262 -24.46 11.21 -20.64
C LEU A 262 -26.00 11.31 -20.65
N GLY A 263 -26.64 11.41 -21.83
CA GLY A 263 -28.08 11.19 -21.94
C GLY A 263 -28.50 9.72 -21.75
N ARG A 264 -27.53 8.79 -21.79
CA ARG A 264 -27.75 7.34 -21.66
C ARG A 264 -26.87 6.67 -20.58
N SER A 265 -25.96 7.45 -20.00
CA SER A 265 -24.94 7.00 -19.05
C SER A 265 -24.91 7.95 -17.88
N ILE A 266 -24.53 7.48 -16.70
CA ILE A 266 -24.29 8.39 -15.56
C ILE A 266 -22.81 8.72 -15.46
N ARG A 267 -22.49 9.98 -15.11
CA ARG A 267 -21.14 10.37 -14.75
C ARG A 267 -20.94 10.19 -13.25
N VAL A 268 -19.90 9.47 -12.86
CA VAL A 268 -19.49 9.30 -11.46
C VAL A 268 -18.11 9.90 -11.29
N LYS A 269 -18.00 10.82 -10.35
CA LYS A 269 -16.74 11.40 -9.96
C LYS A 269 -16.17 10.63 -8.77
N VAL A 270 -14.90 10.26 -8.85
CA VAL A 270 -14.18 9.62 -7.74
C VAL A 270 -12.98 10.49 -7.38
N PRO A 271 -12.81 10.90 -6.12
CA PRO A 271 -11.65 11.66 -5.68
C PRO A 271 -10.33 10.95 -6.01
N THR A 272 -9.41 11.65 -6.69
CA THR A 272 -8.12 11.12 -7.13
C THR A 272 -7.33 10.46 -5.99
N ARG A 273 -7.34 11.11 -4.81
CA ARG A 273 -6.72 10.62 -3.57
C ARG A 273 -7.12 9.18 -3.17
N LEU A 274 -8.29 8.69 -3.58
CA LEU A 274 -8.77 7.36 -3.18
C LEU A 274 -8.04 6.22 -3.89
N TRP A 275 -7.49 6.44 -5.08
CA TRP A 275 -6.84 5.38 -5.86
C TRP A 275 -5.46 5.73 -6.42
N ILE A 276 -4.95 6.94 -6.22
CA ILE A 276 -3.61 7.33 -6.70
C ILE A 276 -2.50 6.45 -6.10
N CYS A 277 -2.67 5.99 -4.86
CA CYS A 277 -1.63 5.28 -4.10
C CYS A 277 -1.93 3.81 -3.80
N GLY A 278 -3.13 3.31 -4.09
CA GLY A 278 -3.55 1.97 -3.69
C GLY A 278 -3.37 1.73 -2.19
N LEU A 279 -4.19 2.41 -1.38
CA LEU A 279 -4.18 2.32 0.08
C LEU A 279 -5.54 1.82 0.58
N PRO A 280 -5.69 1.44 1.85
CA PRO A 280 -6.96 0.93 2.38
C PRO A 280 -8.19 1.85 2.21
N ALA A 281 -7.96 3.16 2.02
CA ALA A 281 -9.00 4.11 1.62
C ALA A 281 -9.65 3.79 0.27
N ILE A 282 -9.04 2.94 -0.57
CA ILE A 282 -9.57 2.47 -1.86
C ILE A 282 -10.96 1.84 -1.75
N ALA A 283 -11.32 1.30 -0.58
CA ALA A 283 -12.65 0.78 -0.33
C ALA A 283 -13.75 1.84 -0.52
N GLU A 284 -13.45 3.12 -0.27
CA GLU A 284 -14.38 4.23 -0.52
C GLU A 284 -14.67 4.42 -2.02
N ALA A 285 -13.66 4.24 -2.89
CA ALA A 285 -13.87 4.28 -4.33
C ALA A 285 -14.77 3.12 -4.78
N VAL A 286 -14.58 1.92 -4.22
CA VAL A 286 -15.44 0.75 -4.49
C VAL A 286 -16.88 1.02 -4.04
N GLU A 287 -17.07 1.64 -2.87
CA GLU A 287 -18.39 2.01 -2.35
C GLU A 287 -19.10 3.02 -3.25
N ILE A 288 -18.40 4.08 -3.70
CA ILE A 288 -18.95 5.10 -4.62
C ILE A 288 -19.45 4.44 -5.91
N LEU A 289 -18.66 3.53 -6.49
CA LEU A 289 -19.04 2.83 -7.71
C LEU A 289 -20.18 1.81 -7.47
N ALA A 290 -20.18 1.14 -6.32
CA ALA A 290 -21.25 0.22 -5.94
C ALA A 290 -22.59 0.96 -5.72
N ASP A 291 -22.56 2.18 -5.17
CA ASP A 291 -23.74 3.05 -5.06
C ASP A 291 -24.27 3.45 -6.42
N ALA A 292 -23.40 3.86 -7.34
CA ALA A 292 -23.79 4.17 -8.72
C ALA A 292 -24.45 2.98 -9.42
N ARG A 293 -23.88 1.78 -9.28
CA ARG A 293 -24.47 0.52 -9.76
C ARG A 293 -25.87 0.26 -9.19
N ARG A 294 -26.05 0.46 -7.88
CA ARG A 294 -27.34 0.26 -7.21
C ARG A 294 -28.42 1.21 -7.74
N ARG A 295 -28.09 2.50 -7.93
CA ARG A 295 -29.02 3.51 -8.48
C ARG A 295 -29.52 3.12 -9.87
N LEU A 296 -28.62 2.76 -10.78
CA LEU A 296 -28.98 2.29 -12.14
C LEU A 296 -29.80 1.00 -12.14
N THR A 297 -29.64 0.14 -11.13
CA THR A 297 -30.42 -1.09 -11.03
C THR A 297 -31.84 -0.82 -10.55
N ALA A 298 -32.01 0.12 -9.61
CA ALA A 298 -33.31 0.53 -9.11
C ALA A 298 -34.16 1.21 -10.20
N GLU A 299 -33.57 2.11 -10.98
CA GLU A 299 -34.25 2.82 -12.08
C GLU A 299 -34.68 1.90 -13.22
N ALA A 300 -33.99 0.78 -13.43
CA ALA A 300 -34.37 -0.20 -14.46
C ALA A 300 -35.49 -1.17 -14.02
N GLY A 301 -35.81 -1.21 -12.72
CA GLY A 301 -36.86 -2.05 -12.15
C GLY A 301 -38.17 -1.32 -11.87
N SER A 302 -38.20 0.01 -12.03
CA SER A 302 -39.39 0.88 -11.96
C SER A 302 -39.98 1.14 -13.33
#